data_AF-A0A847BJF7-F1
#
_entry.id   AF-A0A847BJF7-F1
#
_cell.length_a   1.000
_cell.length_b   1.000
_cell.length_c   1.000
_cell.angle_alpha   90.00
_cell.angle_beta   90.00
_cell.angle_gamma   90.00
#
_symmetry.space_group_name_H-M   'P 1'
#
loop_
_entity.id
_entity.type
_entity.pdbx_description
1 polymer ?
#
loop_
_entity_poly.entity_id
_entity_poly.type
_entity_poly.pdbx_seq_one_letter_code
_entity_poly.pdbx_strand_id
1 'polypeptide(L)'
;ALPHLDGLIFTGGIGENAAAVRERIVALLPHFDLQLDRNANAETVRRREGRIDAGGRQLWVIPTDEEGQIAKETRQRLEQAPHDIAS
;
A
#
# COMPACT_ATOMS: atom_id res chain seq x y z
N ALA A 1 4.44 -8.08 -18.65
CA ALA A 1 4.80 -8.69 -17.36
C ALA A 1 5.94 -7.89 -16.75
N LEU A 2 6.00 -7.77 -15.41
CA LEU A 2 7.14 -7.17 -14.73
C LEU A 2 8.36 -8.13 -14.86
N PRO A 3 9.54 -7.65 -15.26
CA PRO A 3 10.73 -8.50 -15.38
C PRO A 3 11.29 -8.94 -14.03
N HIS A 4 11.01 -8.18 -12.97
CA HIS A 4 11.38 -8.46 -11.59
C HIS A 4 10.23 -8.06 -10.66
N LEU A 5 10.10 -8.76 -9.53
CA LEU A 5 9.17 -8.42 -8.47
C LEU A 5 9.98 -8.20 -7.19
N ASP A 6 9.97 -6.97 -6.67
CA ASP A 6 10.66 -6.62 -5.42
C ASP A 6 9.81 -6.99 -4.19
N GLY A 7 8.48 -6.86 -4.31
CA GLY A 7 7.55 -7.13 -3.23
C GLY A 7 6.09 -6.86 -3.59
N LEU A 8 5.21 -7.09 -2.61
CA LEU A 8 3.76 -6.88 -2.71
C LEU A 8 3.30 -5.98 -1.56
N ILE A 9 2.54 -4.95 -1.90
CA ILE A 9 1.98 -3.99 -0.94
C ILE A 9 0.47 -4.22 -0.84
N PHE A 10 -0.03 -4.29 0.40
CA PHE A 10 -1.45 -4.24 0.73
C PHE A 10 -1.81 -2.83 1.21
N THR A 11 -2.85 -2.26 0.61
CA THR A 11 -3.40 -0.94 0.95
C THR A 11 -4.91 -0.93 0.73
N GLY A 12 -5.58 0.16 1.10
CA GLY A 12 -7.02 0.31 1.03
C GLY A 12 -7.76 -0.49 2.11
N GLY A 13 -9.05 -0.17 2.32
CA GLY A 13 -9.81 -0.66 3.49
C GLY A 13 -9.66 -2.16 3.79
N ILE A 14 -9.80 -3.02 2.78
CA ILE A 14 -9.63 -4.47 2.95
C ILE A 14 -8.15 -4.86 3.10
N GLY A 15 -7.27 -4.34 2.24
CA GLY A 15 -5.85 -4.67 2.28
C GLY A 15 -5.19 -4.27 3.60
N GLU A 16 -5.60 -3.16 4.20
CA GLU A 16 -5.07 -2.66 5.46
C GLU A 16 -5.62 -3.40 6.69
N ASN A 17 -6.90 -3.79 6.68
CA ASN A 17 -7.57 -4.25 7.90
C ASN A 17 -7.85 -5.76 7.94
N ALA A 18 -7.91 -6.44 6.79
CA ALA A 18 -8.29 -7.84 6.73
C ALA A 18 -7.05 -8.75 6.64
N ALA A 19 -6.37 -8.96 7.77
CA ALA A 19 -5.20 -9.84 7.86
C ALA A 19 -5.44 -11.22 7.24
N ALA A 20 -6.62 -11.83 7.47
CA ALA A 20 -7.00 -13.12 6.89
C ALA A 20 -7.13 -13.10 5.36
N VAL A 21 -7.51 -11.96 4.77
CA VAL A 21 -7.56 -11.80 3.31
C VAL A 21 -6.14 -11.75 2.74
N ARG A 22 -5.23 -11.03 3.42
CA ARG A 22 -3.80 -11.01 3.04
C ARG A 22 -3.19 -12.40 3.05
N GLU A 23 -3.45 -13.20 4.10
CA GLU A 23 -3.00 -14.61 4.17
C GLU A 23 -3.46 -15.43 2.96
N ARG A 24 -4.75 -15.32 2.60
CA ARG A 24 -5.32 -16.05 1.46
C ARG A 24 -4.69 -15.62 0.14
N ILE A 25 -4.47 -14.32 -0.05
CA ILE A 25 -3.85 -13.79 -1.27
C ILE A 25 -2.42 -14.30 -1.41
N VAL A 26 -1.61 -14.23 -0.34
CA VAL A 26 -0.22 -14.73 -0.38
C VAL A 26 -0.19 -16.23 -0.65
N ALA A 27 -1.11 -17.01 -0.06
CA ALA A 27 -1.20 -18.45 -0.31
C ALA A 27 -1.55 -18.82 -1.77
N LEU A 28 -2.20 -17.91 -2.51
CA LEU A 28 -2.51 -18.09 -3.94
C LEU A 28 -1.35 -17.72 -4.87
N LEU A 29 -0.22 -17.24 -4.32
CA LEU A 29 0.94 -16.75 -5.07
C LEU A 29 2.22 -17.57 -4.80
N PRO A 30 2.19 -18.92 -4.87
CA PRO A 30 3.31 -19.77 -4.43
C PRO A 30 4.59 -19.61 -5.27
N HIS A 31 4.48 -19.14 -6.51
CA HIS A 31 5.62 -19.00 -7.43
C HIS A 31 6.44 -17.73 -7.22
N PHE A 32 6.01 -16.84 -6.31
CA PHE A 32 6.60 -15.53 -6.15
C PHE A 32 7.58 -15.41 -4.98
N ASP A 33 7.89 -16.50 -4.28
CA ASP A 33 8.78 -16.50 -3.10
C ASP A 33 8.35 -15.49 -2.03
N LEU A 34 7.04 -15.43 -1.78
CA LEU A 34 6.44 -14.62 -0.73
C LEU A 34 6.26 -15.49 0.52
N GLN A 35 6.87 -15.09 1.63
CA GLN A 35 6.70 -15.79 2.91
C GLN A 35 6.10 -14.81 3.91
N LEU A 36 4.93 -15.12 4.44
CA LEU A 36 4.21 -14.23 5.34
C LEU A 36 4.55 -14.54 6.80
N ASP A 37 4.94 -13.53 7.58
CA ASP A 37 4.95 -13.60 9.03
C ASP A 37 3.52 -13.40 9.53
N ARG A 38 2.91 -14.48 10.04
CA ARG A 38 1.52 -14.45 10.50
C ARG A 38 1.29 -13.52 11.69
N ASN A 39 2.27 -13.36 12.58
CA ASN A 39 2.15 -12.50 13.74
C ASN A 39 2.25 -11.03 13.31
N ALA A 40 3.28 -10.67 12.55
CA ALA A 40 3.42 -9.33 12.00
C ALA A 40 2.19 -8.97 11.14
N ASN A 41 1.70 -9.91 10.33
CA ASN A 41 0.48 -9.76 9.56
C ASN A 41 -0.75 -9.48 10.45
N ALA A 42 -0.97 -10.27 11.50
CA ALA A 42 -2.13 -10.10 12.37
C ALA A 42 -2.11 -8.75 13.12
N GLU A 43 -0.94 -8.29 13.53
CA GLU A 43 -0.80 -7.03 14.26
C GLU A 43 -0.87 -5.78 13.38
N THR A 44 -0.60 -5.91 12.07
CA THR A 44 -0.55 -4.78 11.12
C THR A 44 -1.94 -4.50 10.55
N VAL A 45 -2.79 -3.91 11.38
CA VAL A 45 -4.19 -3.53 11.09
C VAL A 45 -4.49 -2.15 11.67
N ARG A 46 -5.69 -1.59 11.41
CA ARG A 46 -6.16 -0.31 11.98
C ARG A 46 -5.21 0.86 11.66
N ARG A 47 -4.84 0.98 10.39
CA ARG A 47 -3.89 1.97 9.86
C ARG A 47 -2.45 1.86 10.40
N ARG A 48 -2.07 0.71 10.97
CA ARG A 48 -0.65 0.42 11.22
C ARG A 48 0.03 0.12 9.89
N GLU A 49 1.10 0.86 9.60
CA GLU A 49 2.04 0.53 8.54
C GLU A 49 3.05 -0.50 9.05
N GLY A 50 3.47 -1.44 8.20
CA GLY A 50 4.51 -2.39 8.58
C GLY A 50 4.88 -3.40 7.51
N ARG A 51 6.11 -3.91 7.63
CA ARG A 51 6.60 -5.07 6.89
C ARG A 51 6.06 -6.34 7.55
N ILE A 52 5.54 -7.27 6.75
CA ILE A 52 4.83 -8.47 7.22
C ILE A 52 5.38 -9.78 6.62
N ASP A 53 6.52 -9.75 5.91
CA ASP A 53 7.17 -10.97 5.44
C ASP A 53 8.03 -11.65 6.53
N ALA A 54 8.18 -12.97 6.41
CA ALA A 54 9.02 -13.84 7.23
C ALA A 54 10.36 -14.20 6.55
N GLY A 55 10.71 -13.50 5.47
CA GLY A 55 11.77 -13.89 4.54
C GLY A 55 11.26 -13.94 3.09
N GLY A 56 12.19 -14.05 2.13
CA GLY A 56 11.85 -13.99 0.70
C GLY A 56 11.60 -12.55 0.21
N ARG A 57 10.67 -12.38 -0.74
CA ARG A 57 10.29 -11.07 -1.28
C ARG A 57 9.46 -10.27 -0.29
N GLN A 58 9.57 -8.95 -0.38
CA GLN A 58 9.00 -8.06 0.62
C GLN A 58 7.46 -8.09 0.61
N LEU A 59 6.87 -8.08 1.80
CA LEU A 59 5.43 -7.91 2.00
C LEU A 59 5.19 -6.73 2.91
N TRP A 60 4.32 -5.81 2.50
CA TRP A 60 4.03 -4.60 3.26
C TRP A 60 2.55 -4.35 3.40
N VAL A 61 2.15 -3.73 4.50
CA VAL A 61 0.88 -3.01 4.63
C VAL A 61 1.21 -1.53 4.71
N ILE A 62 0.68 -0.73 3.80
CA ILE A 62 0.89 0.71 3.74
C ILE A 62 -0.49 1.39 3.69
N PRO A 63 -0.87 2.13 4.74
CA PRO A 63 -2.12 2.89 4.74
C PRO A 63 -2.13 3.91 3.60
N THR A 64 -3.24 3.99 2.88
CA THR A 64 -3.43 5.07 1.90
C THR A 64 -3.80 6.39 2.58
N ASP A 65 -3.43 7.51 1.97
CA ASP A 65 -3.85 8.86 2.33
C ASP A 65 -4.41 9.55 1.08
N GLU A 66 -5.61 9.13 0.67
CA GLU A 66 -6.26 9.61 -0.54
C GLU A 66 -6.58 11.11 -0.42
N GLU A 67 -7.06 11.54 0.74
CA GLU A 67 -7.39 12.94 1.01
C GLU A 67 -6.16 13.84 0.97
N GLY A 68 -5.04 13.40 1.55
CA GLY A 68 -3.77 14.12 1.48
C GLY A 68 -3.23 14.24 0.05
N GLN A 69 -3.35 13.17 -0.73
CA GLN A 69 -2.96 13.18 -2.15
C GLN A 69 -3.83 14.15 -2.97
N ILE A 70 -5.16 14.13 -2.79
CA ILE A 70 -6.08 15.06 -3.44
C ILE A 70 -5.75 16.51 -3.05
N ALA A 71 -5.49 16.78 -1.78
CA ALA A 71 -5.12 18.12 -1.30
C ALA A 71 -3.81 18.61 -1.93
N LYS A 72 -2.80 17.73 -2.04
CA LYS A 72 -1.51 18.04 -2.67
C LYS A 72 -1.68 18.36 -4.16
N GLU A 73 -2.41 17.52 -4.90
CA GLU A 73 -2.67 17.73 -6.32
C GLU A 73 -3.47 19.01 -6.56
N THR A 74 -4.45 19.30 -5.70
CA THR A 74 -5.23 20.54 -5.75
C THR A 74 -4.34 21.76 -5.57
N ARG A 75 -3.45 21.74 -4.57
CA ARG A 75 -2.47 22.82 -4.35
C ARG A 75 -1.57 23.02 -5.57
N GLN A 76 -0.99 21.94 -6.10
CA GLN A 76 -0.11 22.01 -7.28
C GLN A 76 -0.84 22.61 -8.50
N ARG A 77 -2.12 22.27 -8.70
CA ARG A 77 -2.91 22.86 -9.79
C ARG A 77 -3.16 24.36 -9.60
N LEU A 78 -3.43 24.81 -8.38
CA LEU A 78 -3.59 26.24 -8.10
C LEU A 78 -2.29 27.03 -8.31
N GLU A 79 -1.14 26.43 -8.00
CA GLU A 79 0.19 27.04 -8.21
C GLU A 79 0.61 27.10 -9.69
N GLN A 80 0.09 26.19 -10.52
CA GLN A 80 0.35 26.15 -11.97
C GLN A 80 -0.67 26.95 -12.80
N ALA A 81 -1.80 27.32 -12.21
CA ALA A 81 -2.76 28.20 -12.86
C ALA A 81 -2.11 29.58 -13.04
N PRO A 82 -2.10 30.15 -14.26
CA PRO A 82 -1.68 31.53 -14.46
C PRO A 82 -2.45 32.44 -13.50
N HIS A 83 -1.79 33.48 -13.01
CA HIS A 83 -2.37 34.51 -12.17
C HIS A 83 -3.31 35.42 -12.99
N ASP A 84 -4.23 34.85 -13.75
CA ASP A 84 -5.24 35.57 -14.54
C ASP A 84 -6.50 35.76 -13.70
N ILE A 85 -6.36 36.46 -12.57
CA ILE A 85 -7.47 37.18 -11.94
C ILE A 85 -6.94 38.55 -11.53
N ALA A 86 -6.70 39.38 -12.54
CA ALA A 86 -6.63 40.83 -12.40
C ALA A 86 -7.35 41.47 -13.60
N SER A 87 -8.65 41.66 -13.45
CA SER A 87 -9.42 42.84 -13.89
C SER A 87 -10.85 42.73 -13.37
#